data_AF-A0A242M6D4-F1
#
_entry.id   AF-A0A242M6D4-F1
#
_cell.length_a   1.000
_cell.length_b   1.000
_cell.length_c   1.000
_cell.angle_alpha   90.00
_cell.angle_beta   90.00
_cell.angle_gamma   90.00
#
_symmetry.space_group_name_H-M   'P 1'
#
loop_
_entity.id
_entity.type
_entity.pdbx_description
1 polymer ?
#
loop_
_entity_poly.entity_id
_entity_poly.type
_entity_poly.pdbx_seq_one_letter_code
_entity_poly.pdbx_strand_id
1 'polypeptide(L)' 'MTHFTAHTSDTAPEASKATLAAVKSTFGFVPNLQANMAGSPELLAGYSALWDLFSKSTLSSHEQQVVYMS' A
#
# COMPACT_ATOMS: atom_id res chain seq x y z
N MET A 1 -18.21 -11.33 -6.79
CA MET A 1 -17.25 -10.22 -6.58
C MET A 1 -17.09 -10.04 -5.08
N THR A 2 -15.87 -10.09 -4.57
CA THR A 2 -15.59 -9.78 -3.16
C THR A 2 -15.66 -8.27 -2.96
N HIS A 3 -16.56 -7.81 -2.10
CA HIS A 3 -16.67 -6.40 -1.74
C HIS A 3 -15.64 -6.08 -0.67
N PHE A 4 -14.59 -5.36 -1.04
CA PHE A 4 -13.69 -4.75 -0.09
C PHE A 4 -14.17 -3.34 0.21
N THR A 5 -14.22 -2.99 1.50
CA THR A 5 -14.53 -1.63 1.92
C THR A 5 -13.29 -0.78 1.70
N ALA A 6 -13.39 0.23 0.84
CA ALA A 6 -12.35 1.22 0.71
C ALA A 6 -12.35 2.09 1.98
N HIS A 7 -11.34 1.91 2.83
CA HIS A 7 -11.20 2.70 4.05
C HIS A 7 -10.52 4.04 3.73
N THR A 8 -11.00 5.09 4.38
CA THR A 8 -10.42 6.43 4.37
C THR A 8 -9.69 6.68 5.69
N SER A 9 -9.04 7.84 5.82
CA SER A 9 -8.44 8.29 7.08
C SER A 9 -9.37 8.20 8.30
N ASP A 10 -10.68 8.32 8.07
CA ASP A 10 -11.70 8.35 9.11
C ASP A 10 -12.24 6.96 9.43
N THR A 11 -12.33 6.06 8.44
CA THR A 11 -12.91 4.73 8.60
C THR A 11 -11.88 3.61 8.77
N ALA A 12 -10.58 3.91 8.62
CA ALA A 12 -9.52 2.95 8.85
C ALA A 12 -9.26 2.72 10.36
N PRO A 13 -8.88 1.49 10.76
CA PRO A 13 -8.33 1.21 12.09
C PRO A 13 -7.17 2.15 12.44
N GLU A 14 -7.01 2.49 13.71
CA GLU A 14 -6.02 3.47 14.17
C GLU A 14 -4.59 3.16 13.72
N ALA A 15 -4.20 1.88 13.75
CA ALA A 15 -2.90 1.39 13.25
C ALA A 15 -2.72 1.58 11.74
N SER A 16 -3.80 1.50 10.94
CA SER A 16 -3.76 1.71 9.50
C SER A 16 -3.72 3.20 9.12
N LYS A 17 -4.22 4.10 9.97
CA LYS A 17 -4.26 5.55 9.70
C LYS A 17 -2.86 6.14 9.49
N ALA A 18 -1.89 5.74 10.33
CA ALA A 18 -0.51 6.20 10.21
C ALA A 18 0.11 5.78 8.86
N THR A 19 -0.11 4.53 8.46
CA THR A 19 0.38 4.01 7.18
C THR A 19 -0.33 4.66 5.99
N LEU A 20 -1.64 4.88 6.06
CA LEU A 20 -2.38 5.63 5.03
C LEU A 20 -1.89 7.07 4.88
N ALA A 21 -1.57 7.73 5.99
CA ALA A 21 -0.98 9.07 5.98
C ALA A 21 0.41 9.08 5.33
N ALA A 22 1.26 8.10 5.66
CA ALA A 22 2.57 7.94 5.03
C ALA A 22 2.45 7.70 3.52
N VAL A 23 1.57 6.78 3.10
CA VAL A 23 1.28 6.51 1.67
C VAL A 23 0.80 7.79 0.96
N LYS A 24 -0.13 8.53 1.56
CA LYS A 24 -0.61 9.82 1.01
C LYS A 24 0.52 10.84 0.90
N SER A 25 1.46 10.87 1.84
CA SER A 25 2.62 11.77 1.78
C SER A 25 3.62 11.37 0.69
N THR A 26 3.81 10.07 0.44
CA THR A 26 4.75 9.57 -0.58
C THR A 26 4.19 9.67 -1.99
N PHE A 27 2.91 9.32 -2.17
CA PHE A 27 2.27 9.24 -3.49
C PHE A 27 1.40 10.46 -3.83
N GLY A 28 1.13 11.35 -2.87
CA GLY A 28 0.20 12.48 -3.00
C GLY A 28 -1.28 12.09 -2.84
N PHE A 29 -1.61 10.80 -2.93
CA PHE A 29 -2.95 10.24 -2.73
C PHE A 29 -2.85 8.82 -2.15
N VAL A 30 -3.97 8.28 -1.66
CA VAL A 30 -4.07 6.88 -1.25
C VAL A 30 -4.63 6.07 -2.41
N PRO A 31 -3.87 5.13 -3.00
CA PRO A 31 -4.40 4.29 -4.07
C PRO A 31 -5.47 3.33 -3.54
N ASN A 32 -6.37 2.90 -4.43
CA ASN A 32 -7.49 2.01 -4.08
C ASN A 32 -7.02 0.70 -3.44
N LEU A 33 -5.84 0.20 -3.82
CA LEU A 33 -5.27 -1.01 -3.22
C LEU A 33 -5.04 -0.80 -1.71
N GLN A 34 -4.24 0.20 -1.33
CA GLN A 34 -3.98 0.50 0.08
C GLN A 34 -5.24 0.89 0.85
N ALA A 35 -6.20 1.57 0.21
CA ALA A 35 -7.49 1.90 0.82
C ALA A 35 -8.30 0.65 1.18
N ASN A 36 -8.31 -0.37 0.32
CA ASN A 36 -8.96 -1.64 0.60
C ASN A 36 -8.17 -2.49 1.63
N MET A 37 -6.84 -2.42 1.58
CA MET A 37 -5.94 -3.10 2.53
C MET A 37 -6.00 -2.49 3.93
N ALA A 38 -6.38 -1.22 4.07
CA ALA A 38 -6.40 -0.53 5.35
C ALA A 38 -7.38 -1.14 6.37
N GLY A 39 -8.33 -1.98 5.94
CA GLY A 39 -9.15 -2.79 6.86
C GLY A 39 -8.35 -3.82 7.68
N SER A 40 -7.13 -4.14 7.25
CA SER A 40 -6.21 -5.07 7.92
C SER A 40 -4.82 -4.42 8.06
N PRO A 41 -4.51 -3.81 9.22
CA PRO A 41 -3.24 -3.09 9.41
C PRO A 41 -2.00 -3.95 9.19
N GLU A 42 -2.05 -5.24 9.54
CA GLU A 42 -0.96 -6.21 9.35
C GLU A 42 -0.69 -6.45 7.87
N LEU A 43 -1.75 -6.51 7.06
CA LEU A 43 -1.65 -6.72 5.62
C LEU A 43 -1.12 -5.47 4.91
N LEU A 44 -1.55 -4.28 5.33
CA LEU A 44 -1.00 -3.02 4.84
C LEU A 44 0.48 -2.86 5.21
N ALA A 45 0.86 -3.19 6.45
CA ALA A 45 2.25 -3.15 6.91
C ALA A 45 3.14 -4.16 6.15
N GLY A 46 2.65 -5.39 5.95
CA GLY A 46 3.35 -6.41 5.18
C GLY A 46 3.56 -6.00 3.72
N TYR A 47 2.56 -5.40 3.08
CA TYR A 47 2.67 -4.87 1.72
C TYR A 47 3.71 -3.74 1.63
N SER A 48 3.68 -2.79 2.55
CA SER A 48 4.68 -1.71 2.60
C SER A 48 6.10 -2.25 2.81
N ALA A 49 6.28 -3.25 3.67
CA ALA A 49 7.58 -3.88 3.89
C ALA A 49 8.07 -4.62 2.63
N LEU A 50 7.19 -5.36 1.96
CA LEU A 50 7.52 -6.04 0.70
C LEU A 50 7.86 -5.05 -0.40
N TRP A 51 7.15 -3.93 -0.50
CA TRP A 51 7.43 -2.87 -1.45
C TRP A 51 8.83 -2.27 -1.24
N ASP A 52 9.17 -1.96 0.02
CA ASP A 52 10.51 -1.47 0.38
C ASP A 52 11.61 -2.49 0.07
N LEU A 53 11.40 -3.75 0.44
CA LEU A 53 12.34 -4.84 0.13
C LEU A 53 12.52 -5.03 -1.37
N PHE A 54 11.44 -4.96 -2.15
CA PHE A 54 11.48 -5.07 -3.60
C PHE A 54 12.24 -3.90 -4.24
N SER A 55 12.10 -2.68 -3.69
CA SER A 55 12.86 -1.51 -4.15
C SER A 55 14.38 -1.67 -3.98
N LYS A 56 14.82 -2.49 -3.02
CA LYS A 56 16.23 -2.81 -2.72
C LYS A 56 16.77 -4.02 -3.51
N SER A 57 15.95 -4.61 -4.38
CA SER A 57 16.39 -5.70 -5.26
C SER A 57 17.47 -5.22 -6.25
N THR A 58 18.13 -6.16 -6.91
CA THR A 58 19.10 -5.86 -7.98
C THR A 58 18.45 -5.34 -9.26
N LEU A 59 17.11 -5.31 -9.33
CA LEU A 59 16.35 -4.82 -10.47
C LEU A 59 16.38 -3.29 -10.51
N SER A 60 16.59 -2.73 -11.70
CA SER A 60 16.42 -1.31 -11.94
C SER A 60 14.96 -0.89 -11.73
N SER A 61 14.71 0.41 -11.49
CA SER A 61 13.34 0.94 -11.35
C SER A 61 12.44 0.60 -12.54
N HIS A 62 13.00 0.48 -13.74
CA HIS A 62 12.26 0.09 -14.94
C HIS A 62 11.88 -1.40 -14.91
N GLU A 63 12.80 -2.28 -14.54
CA GLU A 63 12.52 -3.73 -14.42
C GLU A 63 11.53 -4.03 -13.28
N GLN A 64 11.62 -3.29 -12.17
CA GLN A 64 10.64 -3.35 -11.09
C GLN A 64 9.23 -3.01 -11.60
N GLN A 65 9.10 -1.96 -12.42
CA GLN A 65 7.83 -1.59 -13.03
C GLN A 65 7.30 -2.69 -13.98
N VAL A 66 8.17 -3.34 -14.75
CA VAL A 66 7.77 -4.47 -15.62
C VAL A 66 7.19 -5.63 -14.79
N VAL A 67 7.82 -5.96 -13.66
CA VAL A 67 7.30 -7.00 -12.74
C VAL A 67 5.95 -6.59 -12.12
N TYR A 68 5.73 -5.31 -11.84
CA TYR A 68 4.42 -4.85 -11.36
C TYR A 68 3.31 -4.89 -12.43
N MET A 69 3.69 -4.92 -13.71
CA MET A 69 2.76 -4.99 -14.84
C MET A 69 2.47 -6.42 -15.31
N SER A 70 3.28 -7.42 -14.89
CA SER A 70 3.10 -8.84 -15.23
C SER A 70 2.08 -9.52 -14.32
#